data_AF-A0A7X2PFG1-F1
#
_entry.id   AF-A0A7X2PFG1-F1
#
_cell.length_a   1.000
_cell.length_b   1.000
_cell.length_c   1.000
_cell.angle_alpha   90.00
_cell.angle_beta   90.00
_cell.angle_gamma   90.00
#
_symmetry.space_group_name_H-M   'P 1'
#
loop_
_entity.id
_entity.type
_entity.pdbx_description
1 polymer ?
#
loop_
_entity_poly.entity_id
_entity_poly.type
_entity_poly.pdbx_seq_one_letter_code
_entity_poly.pdbx_strand_id
1 'polypeptide(L)'
;MTWKPFAALVAIVAFSAVLMAQNEPFLGIWELSLAKSKITRGAVPKSQTIVNVAQDGAFKSTRASINENGTSVEVHHYNFDGKFHQTEGGDPREISYKRLNPTTIERTTRRNGEITVGQEEVSNGGKTLTVTQPGNVRVFDKK
;
A
#
# COMPACT_ATOMS: atom_id res chain seq x y z
N MET A 1 32.47 -31.63 25.66
CA MET A 1 32.17 -30.97 24.37
C MET A 1 30.94 -30.11 24.58
N THR A 2 31.15 -28.80 24.78
CA THR A 2 30.10 -27.84 25.18
C THR A 2 29.22 -27.50 23.98
N TRP A 3 27.95 -27.89 24.04
CA TRP A 3 26.96 -27.61 23.01
C TRP A 3 26.58 -26.12 23.05
N LYS A 4 26.96 -25.37 22.01
CA LYS A 4 26.75 -23.92 21.90
C LYS A 4 25.24 -23.56 21.89
N PRO A 5 24.78 -22.53 22.63
CA PRO A 5 23.39 -22.05 22.60
C PRO A 5 23.03 -21.22 21.34
N PHE A 6 23.65 -21.50 20.20
CA PHE A 6 23.42 -20.74 18.96
C PHE A 6 22.19 -21.23 18.16
N ALA A 7 21.76 -22.49 18.36
CA ALA A 7 20.62 -23.05 17.63
C ALA A 7 19.27 -22.47 18.09
N ALA A 8 19.15 -22.08 19.37
CA ALA A 8 17.91 -21.53 19.93
C ALA A 8 17.63 -20.09 19.45
N LEU A 9 18.67 -19.30 19.17
CA LEU A 9 18.52 -17.90 18.78
C LEU A 9 18.04 -17.75 17.33
N VAL A 10 18.49 -18.63 16.42
CA VAL A 10 18.08 -18.61 15.00
C VAL A 10 16.63 -19.04 14.82
N ALA A 11 16.13 -19.97 15.64
CA ALA A 11 14.74 -20.42 15.61
C ALA A 11 13.74 -19.34 16.05
N ILE A 12 14.10 -18.48 17.01
CA ILE A 12 13.22 -17.41 17.52
C ILE A 12 13.09 -16.27 16.51
N VAL A 13 14.18 -15.92 15.81
CA VAL A 13 14.14 -14.85 14.78
C VAL A 13 13.34 -15.30 13.56
N ALA A 14 13.44 -16.56 13.15
CA ALA A 14 12.67 -17.11 12.03
C ALA A 14 11.17 -17.21 12.34
N PHE A 15 10.77 -17.54 13.58
CA PHE A 15 9.36 -17.63 13.95
C PHE A 15 8.67 -16.26 14.05
N SER A 16 9.43 -15.22 14.42
CA SER A 16 8.94 -13.84 14.51
C SER A 16 8.57 -13.26 13.14
N ALA A 17 9.37 -13.54 12.11
CA ALA A 17 9.12 -13.03 10.76
C ALA A 17 7.89 -13.67 10.10
N VAL A 18 7.60 -14.95 10.39
CA VAL A 18 6.44 -15.67 9.81
C VAL A 18 5.11 -15.20 10.42
N LEU A 19 5.09 -14.84 11.70
CA LEU A 19 3.89 -14.30 12.37
C LEU A 19 3.50 -12.89 11.88
N MET A 20 4.47 -12.08 11.43
CA MET A 20 4.19 -10.75 10.90
C MET A 20 3.54 -10.78 9.51
N ALA A 21 3.81 -11.80 8.69
CA ALA A 21 3.24 -11.92 7.35
C ALA A 21 1.74 -12.30 7.34
N GLN A 22 1.24 -12.97 8.39
CA GLN A 22 -0.19 -13.33 8.48
C GLN A 22 -1.10 -12.19 8.95
N ASN A 23 -0.54 -11.09 9.47
CA ASN A 23 -1.30 -9.98 10.07
C ASN A 23 -1.18 -8.66 9.30
N GLU A 24 -0.68 -8.65 8.06
CA GLU A 24 -0.57 -7.42 7.26
C GLU A 24 -1.98 -6.89 6.89
N PRO A 25 -2.46 -5.78 7.50
CA PRO A 25 -3.87 -5.38 7.38
C PRO A 25 -4.20 -4.83 5.99
N PHE A 26 -3.19 -4.42 5.23
CA PHE A 26 -3.35 -3.89 3.87
C PHE A 26 -3.55 -4.99 2.82
N LEU A 27 -3.27 -6.27 3.11
CA LEU A 27 -3.47 -7.36 2.13
C LEU A 27 -4.96 -7.56 1.82
N GLY A 28 -5.22 -7.99 0.58
CA GLY A 28 -6.56 -8.33 0.10
C GLY A 28 -6.99 -7.47 -1.09
N ILE A 29 -8.29 -7.53 -1.37
CA ILE A 29 -8.93 -6.84 -2.48
C ILE A 29 -9.74 -5.67 -1.90
N TRP A 30 -9.54 -4.49 -2.47
CA TRP A 30 -10.18 -3.25 -2.04
C TRP A 30 -10.89 -2.61 -3.22
N GLU A 31 -12.16 -2.25 -3.04
CA GLU A 31 -12.97 -1.60 -4.08
C GLU A 31 -13.29 -0.15 -3.67
N LEU A 32 -13.11 0.77 -4.61
CA LEU A 32 -13.33 2.20 -4.35
C LEU A 32 -14.80 2.47 -4.05
N SER A 33 -15.04 3.09 -2.90
CA SER A 33 -16.35 3.59 -2.50
C SER A 33 -16.50 5.05 -2.94
N LEU A 34 -17.07 5.28 -4.12
CA LEU A 34 -17.28 6.64 -4.64
C LEU A 34 -18.14 7.50 -3.69
N ALA A 35 -19.15 6.90 -3.05
CA ALA A 35 -20.03 7.58 -2.10
C ALA A 35 -19.31 8.07 -0.83
N LYS A 36 -18.24 7.37 -0.41
CA LYS A 36 -17.44 7.74 0.77
C LYS A 36 -16.20 8.58 0.43
N SER A 37 -15.91 8.75 -0.87
CA SER A 37 -14.69 9.40 -1.35
C SER A 37 -14.92 10.88 -1.69
N LYS A 38 -13.87 11.68 -1.58
CA LYS A 38 -13.81 13.07 -2.03
C LYS A 38 -12.63 13.25 -2.97
N ILE A 39 -12.89 13.13 -4.27
CA ILE A 39 -11.87 13.25 -5.33
C ILE A 39 -12.05 14.61 -6.00
N THR A 40 -11.15 15.56 -5.73
CA THR A 40 -11.24 16.94 -6.24
C THR A 40 -10.16 17.28 -7.26
N ARG A 41 -9.13 16.44 -7.43
CA ARG A 41 -8.07 16.66 -8.42
C ARG A 41 -7.93 15.43 -9.32
N GLY A 42 -7.82 15.66 -10.62
CA GLY A 42 -7.74 14.59 -11.63
C GLY A 42 -9.11 14.05 -12.04
N ALA A 43 -9.11 13.14 -13.00
CA ALA A 43 -10.33 12.46 -13.45
C ALA A 43 -10.84 11.50 -12.37
N VAL A 44 -12.13 11.58 -12.06
CA VAL A 44 -12.78 10.63 -11.15
C VAL A 44 -12.97 9.30 -11.90
N PRO A 45 -12.41 8.18 -11.42
CA PRO A 45 -12.63 6.89 -12.07
C PRO A 45 -14.08 6.44 -11.90
N LYS A 46 -14.62 5.72 -12.90
CA LYS A 46 -15.91 5.03 -12.79
C LYS A 46 -15.84 3.89 -11.77
N SER A 47 -14.71 3.20 -11.72
CA SER A 47 -14.38 2.21 -10.70
C SER A 47 -12.87 2.09 -10.51
N GLN A 48 -12.45 1.65 -9.33
CA GLN A 48 -11.06 1.33 -9.05
C GLN A 48 -10.98 0.16 -8.07
N THR A 49 -10.10 -0.79 -8.35
CA THR A 49 -9.81 -1.95 -7.52
C THR A 49 -8.32 -2.00 -7.21
N ILE A 50 -8.00 -2.29 -5.95
CA ILE A 50 -6.64 -2.54 -5.49
C ILE A 50 -6.52 -3.98 -5.03
N VAL A 51 -5.49 -4.68 -5.48
CA VAL A 51 -5.13 -6.04 -5.04
C VAL A 51 -3.75 -5.99 -4.40
N ASN A 52 -3.69 -6.19 -3.09
CA ASN A 52 -2.46 -6.21 -2.32
C ASN A 52 -2.10 -7.65 -1.96
N VAL A 53 -0.92 -8.09 -2.40
CA VAL A 53 -0.38 -9.44 -2.20
C VAL A 53 0.96 -9.36 -1.48
N ALA A 54 1.16 -10.23 -0.50
CA ALA A 54 2.38 -10.28 0.30
C ALA A 54 3.62 -10.50 -0.57
N GLN A 55 4.72 -9.86 -0.19
CA GLN A 55 6.04 -10.05 -0.78
C GLN A 55 7.09 -9.74 0.29
N ASP A 56 7.85 -10.72 0.76
CA ASP A 56 9.00 -10.61 1.68
C ASP A 56 9.07 -9.34 2.57
N GLY A 57 8.28 -9.31 3.65
CA GLY A 57 8.26 -8.19 4.62
C GLY A 57 7.58 -6.90 4.10
N ALA A 58 7.01 -6.95 2.91
CA ALA A 58 6.35 -5.89 2.16
C ALA A 58 5.11 -6.45 1.44
N PHE A 59 4.58 -5.69 0.48
CA PHE A 59 3.55 -6.19 -0.43
C PHE A 59 3.63 -5.51 -1.79
N LYS A 60 3.14 -6.23 -2.81
CA LYS A 60 2.88 -5.69 -4.14
C LYS A 60 1.43 -5.30 -4.25
N SER A 61 1.18 -4.10 -4.74
CA SER A 61 -0.16 -3.57 -4.99
C SER A 61 -0.39 -3.44 -6.49
N THR A 62 -1.44 -4.08 -7.00
CA THR A 62 -1.94 -3.86 -8.36
C THR A 62 -3.20 -3.02 -8.29
N ARG A 63 -3.21 -1.88 -8.96
CA ARG A 63 -4.35 -0.96 -9.02
C ARG A 63 -4.91 -0.94 -10.42
N ALA A 64 -6.13 -1.44 -10.60
CA ALA A 64 -6.87 -1.34 -11.84
C ALA A 64 -7.92 -0.23 -11.73
N SER A 65 -8.03 0.62 -12.75
CA SER A 65 -9.02 1.70 -12.81
C SER A 65 -9.76 1.68 -14.14
N ILE A 66 -11.07 1.90 -14.10
CA ILE A 66 -11.87 2.20 -15.29
C ILE A 66 -12.17 3.70 -15.24
N ASN A 67 -11.61 4.43 -16.19
CA ASN A 67 -11.81 5.87 -16.34
C ASN A 67 -12.75 6.14 -17.52
N GLU A 68 -13.11 7.40 -17.72
CA GLU A 68 -13.88 7.81 -18.90
C GLU A 68 -13.16 7.49 -20.21
N ASN A 69 -11.84 7.69 -20.24
CA ASN A 69 -11.00 7.56 -21.44
C ASN A 69 -10.42 6.15 -21.65
N GLY A 70 -10.83 5.16 -20.84
CA GLY A 70 -10.33 3.78 -20.91
C GLY A 70 -9.86 3.21 -19.58
N THR A 71 -9.15 2.09 -19.63
CA THR A 71 -8.66 1.38 -18.45
C THR A 71 -7.19 1.66 -18.19
N SER A 72 -6.79 1.65 -16.92
CA SER A 72 -5.38 1.71 -16.51
C SER A 72 -5.07 0.65 -15.46
N VAL A 73 -3.85 0.13 -15.52
CA VAL A 73 -3.30 -0.78 -14.51
C VAL A 73 -1.95 -0.22 -14.06
N GLU A 74 -1.80 -0.05 -12.76
CA GLU A 74 -0.56 0.37 -12.11
C GLU A 74 -0.09 -0.73 -11.15
N VAL A 75 1.23 -0.96 -11.09
CA VAL A 75 1.86 -1.81 -10.07
C VAL A 75 2.74 -0.95 -9.17
N HIS A 76 2.60 -1.16 -7.85
CA HIS A 76 3.36 -0.47 -6.82
C HIS A 76 4.01 -1.50 -5.88
N HIS A 77 5.28 -1.26 -5.54
CA HIS A 77 6.01 -2.08 -4.58
C HIS A 77 6.16 -1.33 -3.25
N TYR A 78 5.55 -1.85 -2.18
CA TYR A 78 5.60 -1.25 -0.84
C TYR A 78 6.85 -1.71 -0.09
N ASN A 79 8.03 -1.46 -0.65
CA ASN A 79 9.31 -2.00 -0.17
C ASN A 79 9.77 -1.47 1.20
N PHE A 80 9.18 -0.36 1.68
CA PHE A 80 9.54 0.31 2.94
C PHE A 80 11.05 0.60 3.14
N ASP A 81 11.81 0.76 2.05
CA ASP A 81 13.27 0.94 2.05
C ASP A 81 13.71 2.41 2.14
N GLY A 82 12.76 3.34 2.27
CA GLY A 82 13.01 4.78 2.33
C GLY A 82 13.46 5.40 0.99
N LYS A 83 13.39 4.65 -0.12
CA LYS A 83 13.76 5.14 -1.45
C LYS A 83 12.53 5.45 -2.29
N PHE A 84 12.75 6.28 -3.31
CA PHE A 84 11.77 6.56 -4.35
C PHE A 84 11.89 5.49 -5.44
N HIS A 85 10.75 4.91 -5.81
CA HIS A 85 10.65 3.93 -6.90
C HIS A 85 9.65 4.41 -7.94
N GLN A 86 9.98 4.24 -9.22
CA GLN A 86 9.08 4.57 -10.33
C GLN A 86 7.86 3.66 -10.30
N THR A 87 6.69 4.23 -10.59
CA THR A 87 5.47 3.45 -10.82
C THR A 87 5.56 2.68 -12.13
N GLU A 88 5.05 1.45 -12.11
CA GLU A 88 4.94 0.63 -13.32
C GLU A 88 3.54 0.77 -13.90
N GLY A 89 3.45 1.14 -15.19
CA GLY A 89 2.17 1.42 -15.87
C GLY A 89 1.50 2.72 -15.41
N GLY A 90 0.41 3.08 -16.09
CA GLY A 90 -0.40 4.26 -15.77
C GLY A 90 0.37 5.58 -15.78
N ASP A 91 0.10 6.44 -14.79
CA ASP A 91 0.70 7.77 -14.68
C ASP A 91 2.11 7.73 -14.06
N PRO A 92 3.15 8.19 -14.78
CA PRO A 92 4.54 8.08 -14.34
C PRO A 92 4.85 9.03 -13.18
N ARG A 93 5.36 8.46 -12.08
CA ARG A 93 5.77 9.17 -10.87
C ARG A 93 6.64 8.28 -10.00
N GLU A 94 7.38 8.89 -9.09
CA GLU A 94 8.10 8.15 -8.07
C GLU A 94 7.33 8.14 -6.76
N ILE A 95 7.38 7.02 -6.04
CA ILE A 95 6.73 6.89 -4.74
C ILE A 95 7.71 6.27 -3.76
N SER A 96 7.73 6.81 -2.54
CA SER A 96 8.34 6.19 -1.37
C SER A 96 7.28 5.91 -0.33
N TYR A 97 7.41 4.77 0.33
CA TYR A 97 6.49 4.32 1.38
C TYR A 97 7.25 4.19 2.70
N LYS A 98 6.65 4.70 3.76
CA LYS A 98 7.18 4.60 5.12
C LYS A 98 6.09 4.09 6.04
N ARG A 99 6.37 3.02 6.77
CA ARG A 99 5.45 2.52 7.79
C ARG A 99 5.48 3.44 9.01
N LEU A 100 4.32 3.97 9.41
CA LEU A 100 4.18 4.81 10.60
C LEU A 100 3.76 3.98 11.82
N ASN A 101 2.83 3.05 11.61
CA ASN A 101 2.35 2.09 12.60
C ASN A 101 1.74 0.86 11.85
N PRO A 102 1.25 -0.19 12.53
CA PRO A 102 0.74 -1.39 11.86
C PRO A 102 -0.39 -1.16 10.85
N THR A 103 -1.19 -0.11 11.03
CA THR A 103 -2.38 0.20 10.21
C THR A 103 -2.25 1.48 9.40
N THR A 104 -1.11 2.17 9.44
CA THR A 104 -0.90 3.45 8.74
C THR A 104 0.45 3.49 8.03
N ILE A 105 0.42 3.85 6.75
CA ILE A 105 1.57 4.04 5.88
C ILE A 105 1.58 5.50 5.43
N GLU A 106 2.73 6.17 5.53
CA GLU A 106 2.98 7.42 4.83
C GLU A 106 3.41 7.12 3.40
N ARG A 107 2.85 7.87 2.47
CA ARG A 107 3.19 7.81 1.05
C ARG A 107 3.71 9.18 0.62
N THR A 108 4.96 9.22 0.18
CA THR A 108 5.56 10.39 -0.45
C THR A 108 5.61 10.19 -1.96
N THR A 109 4.99 11.08 -2.73
CA THR A 109 4.98 11.01 -4.19
C THR A 109 5.79 12.17 -4.75
N ARG A 110 6.71 11.87 -5.66
CA ARG A 110 7.41 12.86 -6.48
C ARG A 110 6.93 12.76 -7.92
N ARG A 111 6.46 13.88 -8.47
CA ARG A 111 6.01 13.96 -9.86
C ARG A 111 6.50 15.29 -10.44
N ASN A 112 7.26 15.24 -11.53
CA ASN A 112 7.76 16.44 -12.25
C ASN A 112 8.44 17.46 -11.32
N GLY A 113 9.19 16.99 -10.31
CA GLY A 113 9.87 17.84 -9.32
C GLY A 113 8.99 18.30 -8.13
N GLU A 114 7.67 18.14 -8.19
CA GLU A 114 6.76 18.41 -7.07
C GLU A 114 6.72 17.21 -6.12
N ILE A 115 6.80 17.47 -4.81
CA ILE A 115 6.68 16.46 -3.76
C ILE A 115 5.35 16.66 -3.03
N THR A 116 4.60 15.57 -2.88
CA THR A 116 3.38 15.53 -2.07
C THR A 116 3.46 14.40 -1.07
N VAL A 117 3.00 14.66 0.16
CA VAL A 117 2.94 13.66 1.23
C VAL A 117 1.47 13.35 1.50
N GLY A 118 1.17 12.07 1.64
CA GLY A 118 -0.15 11.55 1.98
C GLY A 118 -0.04 10.36 2.92
N GLN A 119 -1.19 9.80 3.28
CA GLN A 119 -1.28 8.66 4.18
C GLN A 119 -2.26 7.62 3.63
N GLU A 120 -1.98 6.36 3.94
CA GLU A 120 -2.85 5.22 3.70
C GLU A 120 -3.12 4.56 5.04
N GLU A 121 -4.40 4.44 5.41
CA GLU A 121 -4.82 3.92 6.70
C GLU A 121 -5.83 2.79 6.52
N VAL A 122 -5.60 1.66 7.18
CA VAL A 122 -6.57 0.58 7.30
C VAL A 122 -7.28 0.68 8.64
N SER A 123 -8.60 0.77 8.62
CA SER A 123 -9.44 0.94 9.82
C SER A 123 -10.61 -0.05 9.83
N ASN A 124 -11.51 0.11 10.82
CA ASN A 124 -12.73 -0.68 10.95
C ASN A 124 -12.47 -2.20 10.97
N GLY A 125 -11.49 -2.63 11.77
CA GLY A 125 -11.10 -4.05 11.87
C GLY A 125 -10.56 -4.62 10.57
N GLY A 126 -9.92 -3.80 9.72
CA GLY A 126 -9.34 -4.25 8.46
C GLY A 126 -10.28 -4.19 7.27
N LYS A 127 -11.42 -3.49 7.37
CA LYS A 127 -12.47 -3.47 6.32
C LYS A 127 -12.53 -2.18 5.50
N THR A 128 -11.84 -1.13 5.95
CA THR A 128 -11.80 0.15 5.25
C THR A 128 -10.36 0.57 5.03
N LEU A 129 -10.00 0.89 3.79
CA LEU A 129 -8.72 1.48 3.42
C LEU A 129 -8.98 2.93 2.98
N THR A 130 -8.34 3.90 3.64
CA THR A 130 -8.43 5.31 3.29
C THR A 130 -7.10 5.80 2.78
N VAL A 131 -7.07 6.36 1.58
CA VAL A 131 -5.91 7.02 0.97
C VAL A 131 -6.14 8.52 0.95
N THR A 132 -5.38 9.24 1.77
CA THR A 132 -5.45 10.70 1.89
C THR A 132 -4.24 11.34 1.20
N GLN A 133 -4.52 12.31 0.35
CA GLN A 133 -3.52 13.15 -0.32
C GLN A 133 -4.00 14.60 -0.31
N PRO A 134 -3.12 15.60 -0.57
CA PRO A 134 -3.56 16.99 -0.63
C PRO A 134 -4.76 17.20 -1.57
N GLY A 135 -5.89 17.61 -0.99
CA GLY A 135 -7.16 17.83 -1.68
C GLY A 135 -7.94 16.56 -2.07
N ASN A 136 -7.47 15.35 -1.80
CA ASN A 136 -8.13 14.11 -2.20
C ASN A 136 -8.19 13.10 -1.07
N VAL A 137 -9.38 12.52 -0.87
CA VAL A 137 -9.59 11.37 0.02
C VAL A 137 -10.28 10.29 -0.79
N ARG A 138 -9.65 9.11 -0.88
CA ARG A 138 -10.22 7.92 -1.50
C ARG A 138 -10.47 6.88 -0.43
N VAL A 139 -11.70 6.41 -0.32
CA VAL A 139 -12.09 5.38 0.63
C VAL A 139 -12.40 4.12 -0.15
N PHE A 140 -11.81 3.00 0.26
CA PHE A 140 -12.04 1.69 -0.31
C PHE A 140 -12.62 0.76 0.74
N ASP A 141 -13.57 -0.05 0.32
CA ASP A 141 -14.14 -1.11 1.14
C ASP A 141 -13.46 -2.44 0.77
N LYS A 142 -13.16 -3.26 1.79
CA LYS A 142 -12.60 -4.59 1.57
C LYS A 142 -13.67 -5.52 0.99
N LYS A 143 -13.28 -6.32 0.00
CA LYS A 143 -14.13 -7.34 -0.59
C LYS A 143 -14.15 -8.63 0.23
#